data_AF-A0A934FBX2-F1
#
_entry.id   AF-A0A934FBX2-F1
#
_cell.length_a   1.000
_cell.length_b   1.000
_cell.length_c   1.000
_cell.angle_alpha   90.00
_cell.angle_beta   90.00
_cell.angle_gamma   90.00
#
_symmetry.space_group_name_H-M   'P 1'
#
loop_
_entity.id
_entity.type
_entity.pdbx_description
1 polymer ?
#
loop_
_entity_poly.entity_id
_entity_poly.type
_entity_poly.pdbx_seq_one_letter_code
_entity_poly.pdbx_strand_id
1 'polypeptide(L)' 'MTKWEYMYAKAYKEKIEEINGKDVGVFKPQGFLGGIMEGQPEVSEFLEKSGQDGWEVVGICPASEGASYWRLILKRPIS' A
#
# COMPACT_ATOMS: atom_id res chain seq x y z
N MET A 1 -8.44 -11.75 25.48
CA MET A 1 -7.71 -10.66 24.80
C MET A 1 -7.88 -10.84 23.30
N THR A 2 -8.26 -9.78 22.59
CA THR A 2 -8.40 -9.80 21.11
C THR A 2 -7.02 -9.86 20.46
N LYS A 3 -6.83 -10.79 19.52
CA LYS A 3 -5.62 -10.84 18.68
C LYS A 3 -5.83 -9.94 17.46
N TRP A 4 -4.76 -9.28 17.00
CA TRP A 4 -4.81 -8.32 15.90
C TRP A 4 -3.87 -8.75 14.78
N GLU A 5 -4.32 -8.59 13.54
CA GLU A 5 -3.51 -8.69 12.34
C GLU A 5 -3.13 -7.29 11.87
N TYR A 6 -1.95 -7.12 11.29
CA TYR A 6 -1.45 -5.85 10.77
C TYR A 6 -1.04 -5.97 9.30
N MET A 7 -1.29 -4.90 8.55
CA MET A 7 -0.89 -4.75 7.16
C MET A 7 -0.21 -3.40 6.98
N TYR A 8 0.87 -3.39 6.20
CA TYR A 8 1.65 -2.21 5.87
C TYR A 8 1.56 -1.99 4.36
N ALA A 9 1.02 -0.85 3.93
CA ALA A 9 0.98 -0.49 2.53
C ALA A 9 1.90 0.72 2.30
N LYS A 10 2.75 0.65 1.29
CA LYS A 10 3.59 1.78 0.85
C LYS A 10 2.91 2.44 -0.34
N ALA A 11 2.71 3.74 -0.23
CA ALA A 11 2.12 4.56 -1.27
C ALA A 11 3.15 5.54 -1.82
N TYR A 12 3.11 5.76 -3.13
CA TYR A 12 3.81 6.84 -3.81
C TYR A 12 2.78 7.71 -4.51
N LYS A 13 2.76 9.01 -4.18
CA LYS A 13 1.68 9.91 -4.61
C LYS A 13 0.31 9.32 -4.25
N GLU A 14 -0.51 9.02 -5.24
CA GLU A 14 -1.87 8.51 -5.08
C GLU A 14 -1.97 6.99 -5.26
N LYS A 15 -0.85 6.27 -5.46
CA LYS A 15 -0.86 4.83 -5.77
C LYS A 15 -0.21 3.98 -4.70
N ILE A 16 -0.72 2.76 -4.51
CA ILE A 16 -0.09 1.73 -3.67
C ILE A 16 0.96 0.98 -4.48
N GLU A 17 2.22 1.09 -4.06
CA GLU A 17 3.34 0.42 -4.72
C GLU A 17 3.69 -0.91 -4.05
N GLU A 18 3.43 -1.06 -2.75
CA GLU A 18 3.85 -2.24 -2.00
C GLU A 18 2.84 -2.57 -0.90
N ILE A 19 2.61 -3.86 -0.66
CA ILE A 19 1.86 -4.38 0.50
C ILE A 19 2.72 -5.43 1.21
N ASN A 20 3.00 -5.21 2.49
CA ASN A 20 3.78 -6.10 3.35
C ASN A 20 5.14 -6.51 2.75
N GLY A 21 5.89 -5.57 2.16
CA GLY A 21 7.19 -5.88 1.55
C GLY A 21 7.11 -6.41 0.12
N LYS A 22 5.92 -6.51 -0.47
CA LYS A 22 5.73 -7.06 -1.82
C LYS A 22 5.19 -5.99 -2.76
N ASP A 23 5.87 -5.80 -3.88
CA ASP A 23 5.44 -4.88 -4.92
C ASP A 23 4.06 -5.25 -5.45
N VAL A 24 3.27 -4.21 -5.71
CA VAL A 24 1.94 -4.28 -6.29
C VAL A 24 2.01 -3.75 -7.72
N GLY A 25 1.38 -4.48 -8.63
CA GLY A 25 1.40 -4.18 -10.06
C GLY A 25 2.43 -5.01 -10.81
N VAL A 26 2.53 -4.74 -12.11
CA VAL A 26 3.41 -5.45 -13.04
C VAL A 26 4.42 -4.45 -13.57
N PHE A 27 5.70 -4.76 -13.40
CA PHE A 27 6.75 -4.01 -14.06
C PHE A 27 6.64 -4.21 -15.57
N LYS A 28 6.35 -3.13 -16.29
CA LYS A 28 6.39 -3.10 -17.75
C LYS A 28 7.62 -2.32 -18.22
N PRO A 29 8.60 -2.99 -18.85
CA PRO A 29 9.73 -2.30 -19.42
C PRO A 29 9.27 -1.36 -20.55
N GLN A 30 9.64 -0.07 -20.50
CA GLN A 30 9.43 0.90 -21.56
C GLN A 30 10.78 1.26 -22.21
N GLY A 31 11.21 0.41 -23.15
CA GLY A 31 12.41 0.65 -23.95
C GLY A 31 13.70 0.76 -23.13
N PHE A 32 14.68 1.50 -23.66
CA PHE A 32 16.05 1.57 -23.13
C PHE A 32 16.20 2.47 -21.88
N LEU A 33 15.15 3.22 -21.49
CA LEU A 33 15.22 4.26 -20.45
C LEU A 33 14.60 3.84 -19.10
N GLY A 34 14.16 2.59 -18.96
CA GLY A 34 13.57 2.05 -17.73
C GLY A 34 12.17 1.49 -17.95
N GLY A 35 11.51 1.07 -16.87
CA GLY A 35 10.12 0.56 -16.93
C GLY A 35 9.22 1.27 -15.94
N ILE A 36 7.92 1.11 -16.16
CA ILE A 36 6.86 1.64 -15.30
C ILE A 36 6.15 0.50 -14.58
N MET A 37 5.67 0.75 -13.38
CA MET A 37 4.74 -0.15 -12.69
C MET A 37 3.32 0.15 -13.18
N GLU A 38 2.65 -0.85 -13.74
CA GLU A 38 1.24 -0.76 -14.13
C GLU A 38 0.34 -1.61 -13.23
N GLY A 39 -0.92 -1.21 -13.08
CA GLY A 39 -1.91 -1.96 -12.29
C GLY A 39 -1.82 -1.75 -10.77
N GLN A 40 -1.04 -0.77 -10.31
CA GLN A 40 -1.08 -0.29 -8.93
C GLN A 40 -2.45 0.35 -8.65
N PRO A 41 -3.16 -0.03 -7.58
CA PRO A 41 -4.43 0.58 -7.23
C PRO A 41 -4.21 2.00 -6.67
N GLU A 42 -5.20 2.86 -6.88
CA GLU A 42 -5.24 4.15 -6.20
C GLU A 42 -5.42 3.94 -4.69
N VAL A 43 -4.85 4.84 -3.88
CA VAL A 43 -4.92 4.79 -2.41
C VAL A 43 -6.37 4.80 -1.95
N SER A 44 -7.24 5.59 -2.60
CA SER A 44 -8.68 5.63 -2.30
C SER A 44 -9.35 4.28 -2.51
N GLU A 45 -9.14 3.65 -3.66
CA GLU A 45 -9.69 2.32 -3.99
C GLU A 45 -9.18 1.24 -3.03
N PHE A 46 -7.88 1.28 -2.72
CA PHE A 46 -7.27 0.37 -1.75
C PHE A 46 -7.90 0.52 -0.36
N LEU A 47 -8.09 1.75 0.12
CA LEU A 47 -8.66 2.03 1.43
C LEU A 47 -10.14 1.62 1.51
N GLU A 48 -10.93 1.91 0.46
CA GLU A 48 -12.34 1.50 0.39
C GLU A 48 -12.47 -0.02 0.50
N LYS A 49 -11.73 -0.76 -0.33
CA LYS A 49 -11.73 -2.23 -0.30
C LYS A 49 -11.22 -2.78 1.03
N SER A 50 -10.14 -2.21 1.57
CA SER A 50 -9.60 -2.61 2.87
C SER A 50 -10.63 -2.44 3.98
N GLY A 51 -11.38 -1.33 3.98
CA GLY A 51 -12.47 -1.10 4.93
C GLY A 51 -13.59 -2.14 4.81
N GLN A 52 -13.97 -2.54 3.59
CA GLN A 52 -14.94 -3.62 3.37
C GLN A 52 -14.44 -4.97 3.90
N ASP A 53 -13.12 -5.21 3.84
CA ASP A 53 -12.45 -6.40 4.38
C ASP A 53 -12.18 -6.33 5.90
N GLY A 54 -12.68 -5.28 6.57
CA GLY A 54 -12.59 -5.09 8.02
C GLY A 54 -11.26 -4.50 8.51
N TRP A 55 -10.44 -3.95 7.61
CA TRP A 55 -9.21 -3.26 7.97
C TRP A 55 -9.45 -1.79 8.34
N GLU A 56 -8.78 -1.35 9.39
CA GLU A 56 -8.81 0.03 9.88
C GLU A 56 -7.41 0.66 9.77
N VAL A 57 -7.33 1.87 9.22
CA VAL A 57 -6.09 2.66 9.22
C VAL A 57 -5.81 3.16 10.63
N VAL A 58 -4.64 2.83 11.17
CA VAL A 58 -4.21 3.21 12.51
C VAL A 58 -2.97 4.08 12.54
N GLY A 59 -2.33 4.28 11.39
CA GLY A 59 -1.17 5.15 11.29
C GLY A 59 -0.82 5.47 9.85
N ILE A 60 -0.26 6.66 9.68
CA ILE A 60 0.36 7.12 8.43
C ILE A 60 1.72 7.70 8.81
N CYS A 61 2.79 7.24 8.19
CA CYS A 61 4.11 7.80 8.41
C CYS A 61 4.84 8.06 7.09
N PRO A 62 5.73 9.06 7.01
CA PRO A 62 6.57 9.27 5.85
C PRO A 62 7.49 8.06 5.66
N ALA A 63 7.68 7.60 4.42
CA ALA A 63 8.72 6.62 4.13
C ALA A 63 10.08 7.32 3.97
N SER A 64 11.16 6.63 4.29
CA SER A 64 12.53 7.18 4.24
C SER A 64 13.02 7.53 2.84
N GLU A 65 12.27 7.20 1.79
CA GLU A 65 12.65 7.29 0.38
C GLU A 65 12.23 8.60 -0.30
N GLY A 66 11.75 9.59 0.46
CA GLY A 66 11.49 10.95 -0.03
C GLY A 66 10.11 11.48 0.37
N ALA A 67 9.90 12.78 0.15
CA ALA A 67 8.71 13.52 0.61
C ALA A 67 7.38 13.06 -0.03
N SER A 68 7.42 12.20 -1.05
CA SER A 68 6.24 11.73 -1.78
C SER A 68 5.85 10.29 -1.45
N TYR A 69 6.61 9.62 -0.58
CA TYR A 69 6.33 8.27 -0.13
C TYR A 69 5.75 8.26 1.27
N TRP A 70 4.70 7.47 1.44
CA TRP A 70 3.99 7.31 2.72
C TRP A 70 3.76 5.83 2.99
N ARG A 71 3.74 5.45 4.26
CA ARG A 71 3.35 4.12 4.70
C ARG A 71 2.06 4.21 5.50
N LEU A 72 1.07 3.45 5.06
CA LEU A 72 -0.19 3.22 5.75
C LEU A 72 -0.03 2.00 6.63
N ILE A 73 -0.47 2.11 7.88
CA ILE A 73 -0.52 1.00 8.84
C ILE A 73 -2.00 0.69 9.07
N LEU A 74 -2.39 -0.53 8.75
CA LEU A 74 -3.75 -1.01 8.91
C LEU A 74 -3.78 -2.17 9.92
N LYS A 75 -4.90 -2.32 10.64
CA LYS A 75 -5.13 -3.47 11.52
C LYS A 75 -6.54 -4.03 11.35
N ARG A 76 -6.73 -5.29 11.73
CA ARG A 76 -8.07 -5.91 11.90
C ARG A 76 -8.05 -6.97 13.01
N PRO A 77 -9.20 -7.27 13.64
CA PRO A 77 -9.26 -8.36 14.61
C PRO A 77 -9.09 -9.72 13.92
N ILE A 78 -8.39 -10.65 14.59
CA ILE A 78 -8.32 -12.06 14.19
C ILE A 78 -9.45 -12.80 14.91
N SER A 79 -10.35 -13.42 14.14
CA SER A 79 -11.41 -14.30 14.64
C SER A 79 -10.85 -15.59 15.25
#